data_AF-A0A1Y0ETS1-F1
#
_entry.id   AF-A0A1Y0ETS1-F1
#
_cell.length_a   1.000
_cell.length_b   1.000
_cell.length_c   1.000
_cell.angle_alpha   90.00
_cell.angle_beta   90.00
_cell.angle_gamma   90.00
#
_symmetry.space_group_name_H-M   'P 1'
#
loop_
_entity.id
_entity.type
_entity.pdbx_description
1 polymer ?
#
loop_
_entity_poly.entity_id
_entity_poly.type
_entity_poly.pdbx_seq_one_letter_code
_entity_poly.pdbx_strand_id
1 'polypeptide(L)'
;MAISPPHTSETIPRAGGRQPLPNEIAWRREPEHGDQHAHGGTATGRGGRREAAGPPLKGRGAVGNVVHRFAQTRTEAVDDGWAPLAWLPSAPQAGVVDGEDGPAGGPDPDIVQGGDLNERLSDEGAMAVADADADLWGPAVSWRTEVTAEWAKSVITRNRSPDLPFDQSLNPYRGCEHGCIYCFARPTHSYLGLSPGLDFERRIVAKTNVAECLARELDSPRYRPRPLVIGTVTDAYQPIERELGLTRRVLEGLVARRHPFSIITKGAAVERDLDLIAPMAAQGLASVYVTVTSLDGALIRKLEPRAASPARRLRTIRTLAAAGVPVGVSVAPQIPFLNDDMEQVLAAAREAGAGSAFYTVLRLPWELVDVFQDWLHAHFPDRAARVMARVQDLRGGRLNDARFGSRMQGQGLWADLLAQRFARACRQLGLNQRAQEDDMRLTAWPARGVFTPRGEGDVPREVPSPRPAQPPQPRQGSLF
;
A
#
# COMPACT_ATOMS: atom_id res chain seq x y z
N MET A 1 62.09 7.18 10.19
CA MET A 1 62.81 8.35 9.61
C MET A 1 61.99 8.78 8.38
N ALA A 2 61.43 9.99 8.29
CA ALA A 2 62.09 11.31 8.20
C ALA A 2 62.65 11.54 6.77
N ILE A 3 62.39 12.63 6.01
CA ILE A 3 61.72 13.95 6.25
C ILE A 3 61.08 14.48 4.92
N SER A 4 60.19 15.50 4.97
CA SER A 4 59.45 16.15 3.84
C SER A 4 60.06 17.53 3.42
N PRO A 5 59.44 18.43 2.60
CA PRO A 5 58.33 18.30 1.61
C PRO A 5 58.78 18.56 0.14
N PRO A 6 58.76 19.74 -0.56
CA PRO A 6 58.34 21.13 -0.26
C PRO A 6 57.12 21.67 -1.11
N HIS A 7 57.34 22.56 -2.10
CA HIS A 7 56.37 23.30 -2.96
C HIS A 7 56.81 23.17 -4.46
N THR A 8 56.13 23.63 -5.54
CA THR A 8 55.25 24.79 -5.91
C THR A 8 54.35 24.42 -7.14
N SER A 9 53.47 25.22 -7.78
CA SER A 9 52.58 26.37 -7.48
C SER A 9 51.62 26.65 -8.69
N GLU A 10 50.50 27.36 -8.48
CA GLU A 10 49.59 27.95 -9.52
C GLU A 10 48.86 26.96 -10.49
N THR A 11 47.84 27.30 -11.29
CA THR A 11 47.17 28.60 -11.63
C THR A 11 45.64 28.44 -11.73
N ILE A 12 44.86 29.54 -11.67
CA ILE A 12 43.39 29.56 -11.87
C ILE A 12 43.04 30.02 -13.29
N PRO A 13 42.11 29.33 -13.98
CA PRO A 13 41.21 29.93 -14.96
C PRO A 13 39.74 29.90 -14.49
N ARG A 14 38.94 30.90 -14.90
CA ARG A 14 37.51 31.05 -14.58
C ARG A 14 36.60 30.64 -15.74
N ALA A 15 35.36 30.29 -15.38
CA ALA A 15 34.14 30.26 -16.19
C ALA A 15 33.99 29.15 -17.26
N GLY A 16 32.82 28.49 -17.22
CA GLY A 16 32.40 27.40 -18.11
C GLY A 16 31.21 26.68 -17.50
N GLY A 17 29.99 27.16 -17.76
CA GLY A 17 28.82 26.83 -16.93
C GLY A 17 28.05 25.58 -17.34
N ARG A 18 27.68 24.75 -16.35
CA ARG A 18 26.39 24.03 -16.23
C ARG A 18 26.28 23.38 -14.84
N GLN A 19 25.24 23.73 -14.07
CA GLN A 19 24.93 23.03 -12.83
C GLN A 19 24.36 21.63 -13.14
N PRO A 20 24.88 20.54 -12.55
CA PRO A 20 24.21 19.24 -12.61
C PRO A 20 22.97 19.25 -11.70
N LEU A 21 21.79 19.03 -12.30
CA LEU A 21 20.54 18.91 -11.54
C LEU A 21 20.54 17.58 -10.74
N PRO A 22 20.31 17.60 -9.41
CA PRO A 22 20.46 16.40 -8.58
C PRO A 22 19.23 15.47 -8.69
N ASN A 23 19.28 14.53 -9.63
CA ASN A 23 18.38 13.36 -9.68
C ASN A 23 18.84 12.25 -8.71
N GLU A 24 19.11 12.59 -7.45
CA GLU A 24 19.39 11.63 -6.38
C GLU A 24 18.40 11.78 -5.22
N ILE A 25 17.71 10.69 -4.88
CA ILE A 25 17.06 10.55 -3.56
C ILE A 25 18.16 10.23 -2.55
N ALA A 26 18.90 11.27 -2.16
CA ALA A 26 19.93 11.21 -1.14
C ALA A 26 19.30 11.27 0.26
N TRP A 27 19.23 10.13 0.94
CA TRP A 27 18.86 10.03 2.36
C TRP A 27 19.95 10.68 3.22
N ARG A 28 19.87 12.02 3.40
CA ARG A 28 20.74 12.74 4.33
C ARG A 28 20.38 12.36 5.77
N ARG A 29 21.39 12.28 6.64
CA ARG A 29 21.20 12.12 8.08
C ARG A 29 20.51 13.36 8.66
N GLU A 30 19.67 13.14 9.66
CA GLU A 30 19.17 14.20 10.54
C GLU A 30 20.33 14.74 11.41
N PRO A 31 20.36 16.04 11.76
CA PRO A 31 21.28 16.55 12.75
C PRO A 31 20.81 16.15 14.16
N GLU A 32 21.75 15.81 15.04
CA GLU A 32 21.46 15.62 16.46
C GLU A 32 21.11 16.97 17.10
N HIS A 33 20.07 17.00 17.94
CA HIS A 33 19.77 18.11 18.84
C HIS A 33 19.70 17.53 20.25
N GLY A 34 20.58 18.00 21.14
CA GLY A 34 20.62 17.58 22.53
C GLY A 34 19.77 18.48 23.42
N ASP A 35 19.16 17.90 24.44
CA ASP A 35 18.37 18.62 25.44
C ASP A 35 19.24 19.58 26.27
N GLN A 36 18.76 20.81 26.46
CA GLN A 36 19.20 21.68 27.56
C GLN A 36 18.01 22.45 28.13
N HIS A 37 17.61 22.10 29.36
CA HIS A 37 16.71 22.90 30.18
C HIS A 37 17.50 23.94 30.99
N ALA A 38 17.09 25.22 30.96
CA ALA A 38 17.42 26.18 32.02
C ALA A 38 16.40 27.34 32.09
N HIS A 39 16.12 27.78 33.32
CA HIS A 39 15.07 28.71 33.73
C HIS A 39 15.27 30.19 33.34
N GLY A 40 14.14 30.92 33.27
CA GLY A 40 13.99 32.14 34.06
C GLY A 40 13.92 33.49 33.33
N GLY A 41 12.79 34.20 33.47
CA GLY A 41 12.66 35.61 33.07
C GLY A 41 11.21 36.07 32.90
N THR A 42 10.77 37.07 33.67
CA THR A 42 9.41 37.65 33.61
C THR A 42 9.44 39.10 33.12
N ALA A 43 8.55 39.48 32.18
CA ALA A 43 7.65 40.65 32.27
C ALA A 43 7.08 41.14 30.91
N THR A 44 5.78 41.44 30.92
CA THR A 44 5.07 42.51 30.16
C THR A 44 5.33 42.76 28.65
N GLY A 45 4.23 42.75 27.86
CA GLY A 45 3.89 43.95 27.08
C GLY A 45 3.59 43.84 25.57
N ARG A 46 2.32 43.58 25.22
CA ARG A 46 1.60 43.97 23.96
C ARG A 46 2.14 43.49 22.60
N GLY A 47 1.20 43.16 21.69
CA GLY A 47 1.41 43.28 20.24
C GLY A 47 1.75 41.99 19.49
N GLY A 48 0.91 40.95 19.62
CA GLY A 48 1.05 39.70 18.86
C GLY A 48 0.85 39.89 17.35
N ARG A 49 1.93 40.21 16.62
CA ARG A 49 1.97 40.00 15.16
C ARG A 49 1.88 38.50 14.90
N ARG A 50 1.00 38.08 13.97
CA ARG A 50 1.06 36.71 13.44
C ARG A 50 2.41 36.53 12.76
N GLU A 51 3.25 35.66 13.32
CA GLU A 51 4.52 35.30 12.72
C GLU A 51 4.22 34.56 11.41
N ALA A 52 4.68 35.12 10.28
CA ALA A 52 4.38 34.56 8.97
C ALA A 52 5.09 33.21 8.82
N ALA A 53 4.32 32.15 8.55
CA ALA A 53 4.87 30.80 8.42
C ALA A 53 6.03 30.79 7.39
N GLY A 54 7.20 30.33 7.85
CA GLY A 54 8.41 30.31 7.03
C GLY A 54 8.24 29.50 5.74
N PRO A 55 9.02 29.83 4.69
CA PRO A 55 8.86 29.19 3.38
C PRO A 55 8.98 27.66 3.46
N PRO A 56 8.12 26.91 2.75
CA PRO A 56 8.00 25.47 2.95
C PRO A 56 9.31 24.73 2.63
N LEU A 57 9.89 24.10 3.66
CA LEU A 57 11.09 23.29 3.54
C LEU A 57 10.83 22.09 2.62
N LYS A 58 11.58 21.98 1.53
CA LYS A 58 11.41 20.98 0.47
C LYS A 58 11.39 19.55 1.02
N GLY A 59 10.19 18.96 1.12
CA GLY A 59 9.94 17.66 1.77
C GLY A 59 8.82 17.69 2.81
N ARG A 60 8.47 18.87 3.35
CA ARG A 60 7.30 19.10 4.20
C ARG A 60 6.13 19.56 3.32
N GLY A 61 5.47 18.59 2.68
CA GLY A 61 4.44 18.86 1.66
C GLY A 61 3.02 19.03 2.18
N ALA A 62 2.79 18.88 3.49
CA ALA A 62 1.53 19.17 4.15
C ALA A 62 1.73 20.11 5.34
N VAL A 63 0.71 20.94 5.61
CA VAL A 63 0.55 21.65 6.88
C VAL A 63 0.14 20.62 7.95
N GLY A 64 0.43 20.87 9.24
CA GLY A 64 0.16 19.95 10.36
C GLY A 64 -1.32 19.72 10.72
N ASN A 65 -2.21 19.79 9.74
CA ASN A 65 -3.60 19.36 9.81
C ASN A 65 -3.95 18.69 8.47
N VAL A 66 -3.70 17.39 8.39
CA VAL A 66 -3.93 16.59 7.18
C VAL A 66 -5.39 16.17 7.13
N VAL A 67 -6.09 16.50 6.04
CA VAL A 67 -7.49 16.07 5.88
C VAL A 67 -7.52 14.57 5.53
N HIS A 68 -7.93 13.73 6.48
CA HIS A 68 -8.17 12.28 6.34
C HIS A 68 -9.57 11.90 6.83
N ARG A 69 -10.00 10.65 6.56
CA ARG A 69 -11.30 10.05 6.93
C ARG A 69 -11.72 10.17 8.41
N PHE A 70 -10.81 10.57 9.29
CA PHE A 70 -10.97 10.53 10.75
C PHE A 70 -10.61 11.86 11.42
N ALA A 71 -10.26 12.88 10.62
CA ALA A 71 -9.90 14.20 11.13
C ALA A 71 -11.13 14.86 11.74
N GLN A 72 -11.08 15.17 13.04
CA GLN A 72 -12.21 15.80 13.73
C GLN A 72 -12.22 17.30 13.46
N THR A 73 -13.34 17.81 12.94
CA THR A 73 -13.55 19.26 12.80
C THR A 73 -13.80 19.88 14.17
N ARG A 74 -12.71 20.33 14.83
CA ARG A 74 -12.79 21.16 16.03
C ARG A 74 -13.24 22.58 15.65
N THR A 75 -14.55 22.79 15.66
CA THR A 75 -15.14 24.13 15.53
C THR A 75 -15.00 24.87 16.85
N GLU A 76 -14.11 25.86 16.92
CA GLU A 76 -14.06 26.80 18.04
C GLU A 76 -14.94 28.00 17.73
N ALA A 77 -15.79 28.41 18.68
CA ALA A 77 -16.55 29.64 18.57
C ALA A 77 -15.60 30.82 18.76
N VAL A 78 -15.20 31.42 17.63
CA VAL A 78 -14.45 32.69 17.61
C VAL A 78 -15.45 33.82 17.57
N ASP A 79 -15.33 34.77 18.52
CA ASP A 79 -15.95 36.09 18.37
C ASP A 79 -15.28 36.80 17.18
N ASP A 80 -16.02 36.90 16.07
CA ASP A 80 -15.56 37.51 14.82
C ASP A 80 -15.82 39.03 14.79
N GLY A 81 -16.28 39.61 15.91
CA GLY A 81 -16.63 41.01 16.05
C GLY A 81 -18.07 41.34 15.63
N TRP A 82 -18.84 40.38 15.12
CA TRP A 82 -20.27 40.58 14.87
C TRP A 82 -21.05 40.30 16.15
N ALA A 83 -21.43 41.39 16.83
CA ALA A 83 -22.39 41.30 17.93
C ALA A 83 -23.66 40.55 17.47
N PRO A 84 -24.27 39.70 18.33
CA PRO A 84 -25.55 39.08 18.03
C PRO A 84 -26.59 40.12 17.58
N LEU A 85 -27.51 39.72 16.70
CA LEU A 85 -28.48 40.61 16.02
C LEU A 85 -29.60 41.17 16.94
N ALA A 86 -29.26 41.59 18.15
CA ALA A 86 -30.11 42.28 19.12
C ALA A 86 -30.57 43.68 18.66
N TRP A 87 -30.14 44.14 17.48
CA TRP A 87 -30.63 45.36 16.83
C TRP A 87 -31.70 45.10 15.75
N LEU A 88 -31.95 43.84 15.36
CA LEU A 88 -33.14 43.53 14.56
C LEU A 88 -34.38 43.75 15.45
N PRO A 89 -35.36 44.55 15.01
CA PRO A 89 -36.61 44.67 15.74
C PRO A 89 -37.28 43.30 15.79
N SER A 90 -37.72 42.88 16.98
CA SER A 90 -38.43 41.61 17.15
C SER A 90 -39.64 41.58 16.23
N ALA A 91 -39.75 40.53 15.41
CA ALA A 91 -40.88 40.35 14.51
C ALA A 91 -42.21 40.49 15.28
N PRO A 92 -43.22 41.17 14.71
CA PRO A 92 -44.48 41.39 15.40
C PRO A 92 -45.09 40.05 15.80
N GLN A 93 -45.40 39.90 17.09
CA GLN A 93 -45.99 38.67 17.61
C GLN A 93 -47.34 38.44 16.93
N ALA A 94 -47.45 37.34 16.17
CA ALA A 94 -48.73 36.90 15.65
C ALA A 94 -49.61 36.56 16.86
N GLY A 95 -50.68 37.33 17.05
CA GLY A 95 -51.54 37.21 18.23
C GLY A 95 -52.22 35.85 18.28
N VAL A 96 -52.24 35.23 19.46
CA VAL A 96 -53.14 34.12 19.76
C VAL A 96 -54.56 34.64 19.65
N VAL A 97 -55.37 33.98 18.83
CA VAL A 97 -56.82 34.18 18.73
C VAL A 97 -57.49 32.84 18.99
N ASP A 98 -57.84 32.61 20.25
CA ASP A 98 -58.76 31.53 20.62
C ASP A 98 -60.17 31.92 20.17
N GLY A 99 -60.87 31.00 19.51
CA GLY A 99 -62.22 31.21 18.98
C GLY A 99 -62.77 29.95 18.34
N GLU A 100 -63.80 29.37 18.93
CA GLU A 100 -64.42 28.11 18.51
C GLU A 100 -65.46 28.35 17.39
N ASP A 101 -65.51 27.46 16.39
CA ASP A 101 -66.75 26.81 15.91
C ASP A 101 -66.46 25.81 14.76
N GLY A 102 -67.29 24.77 14.64
CA GLY A 102 -67.18 23.70 13.62
C GLY A 102 -68.16 23.86 12.43
N PRO A 103 -68.54 22.79 11.69
CA PRO A 103 -68.17 21.38 11.90
C PRO A 103 -67.90 20.54 10.61
N ALA A 104 -67.68 19.23 10.84
CA ALA A 104 -67.95 18.08 9.94
C ALA A 104 -67.03 17.80 8.71
N GLY A 105 -66.70 16.52 8.52
CA GLY A 105 -65.94 16.01 7.37
C GLY A 105 -65.12 14.74 7.65
N GLY A 106 -65.79 13.62 7.97
CA GLY A 106 -65.12 12.32 8.14
C GLY A 106 -64.88 11.60 6.79
N PRO A 107 -63.83 10.77 6.64
CA PRO A 107 -63.57 10.01 5.42
C PRO A 107 -64.46 8.76 5.31
N ASP A 108 -64.92 8.49 4.09
CA ASP A 108 -65.85 7.40 3.74
C ASP A 108 -65.07 6.16 3.22
N PRO A 109 -65.31 4.93 3.69
CA PRO A 109 -64.60 3.74 3.24
C PRO A 109 -65.42 2.86 2.28
N ASP A 110 -64.98 2.76 1.01
CA ASP A 110 -64.87 1.50 0.24
C ASP A 110 -64.63 1.75 -1.26
N ILE A 111 -63.78 0.93 -1.89
CA ILE A 111 -64.10 0.10 -3.08
C ILE A 111 -62.86 -0.73 -3.46
N VAL A 112 -63.08 -1.87 -4.10
CA VAL A 112 -62.22 -3.07 -4.08
C VAL A 112 -61.93 -3.61 -5.49
N GLN A 113 -60.89 -4.45 -5.62
CA GLN A 113 -60.42 -5.18 -6.82
C GLN A 113 -59.73 -4.34 -7.92
N GLY A 114 -58.75 -4.88 -8.66
CA GLY A 114 -58.10 -6.20 -8.53
C GLY A 114 -57.33 -6.60 -9.80
N GLY A 115 -56.30 -7.43 -9.68
CA GLY A 115 -55.51 -7.92 -10.82
C GLY A 115 -54.16 -8.51 -10.41
N ASP A 116 -53.99 -9.82 -10.59
CA ASP A 116 -52.78 -10.59 -10.28
C ASP A 116 -52.02 -10.95 -11.59
N LEU A 117 -51.02 -11.82 -11.50
CA LEU A 117 -50.10 -12.35 -12.51
C LEU A 117 -48.88 -11.42 -12.76
N ASN A 118 -47.64 -11.86 -12.54
CA ASN A 118 -47.14 -13.22 -12.75
C ASN A 118 -45.95 -13.58 -11.82
N GLU A 119 -45.97 -14.77 -11.21
CA GLU A 119 -44.80 -15.34 -10.53
C GLU A 119 -43.74 -15.85 -11.53
N ARG A 120 -42.45 -15.84 -11.12
CA ARG A 120 -41.62 -17.07 -10.95
C ARG A 120 -40.11 -16.79 -10.88
N LEU A 121 -39.49 -17.22 -9.76
CA LEU A 121 -38.14 -17.81 -9.65
C LEU A 121 -36.92 -16.90 -10.01
N SER A 122 -35.76 -16.98 -9.35
CA SER A 122 -35.27 -17.82 -8.24
C SER A 122 -34.23 -17.06 -7.38
N ASP A 123 -33.76 -17.67 -6.28
CA ASP A 123 -32.47 -17.47 -5.55
C ASP A 123 -31.96 -16.02 -5.31
N GLU A 124 -31.77 -15.50 -4.10
CA GLU A 124 -30.86 -16.00 -3.04
C GLU A 124 -31.22 -15.41 -1.65
N GLY A 125 -31.08 -16.20 -0.59
CA GLY A 125 -31.43 -15.82 0.78
C GLY A 125 -30.42 -14.93 1.51
N ALA A 126 -30.27 -13.67 1.10
CA ALA A 126 -29.50 -12.67 1.83
C ALA A 126 -30.36 -11.92 2.86
N MET A 127 -30.52 -12.47 4.07
CA MET A 127 -31.16 -11.75 5.19
C MET A 127 -30.34 -10.50 5.55
N ALA A 128 -30.85 -9.33 5.16
CA ALA A 128 -30.31 -8.05 5.59
C ALA A 128 -30.59 -7.85 7.08
N VAL A 129 -29.54 -7.87 7.91
CA VAL A 129 -29.62 -7.38 9.29
C VAL A 129 -29.56 -5.85 9.19
N ALA A 130 -30.67 -5.18 9.49
CA ALA A 130 -30.72 -3.73 9.49
C ALA A 130 -30.03 -3.19 10.76
N ASP A 131 -28.92 -2.47 10.59
CA ASP A 131 -28.26 -1.73 11.67
C ASP A 131 -29.16 -0.55 12.10
N ALA A 132 -29.72 -0.63 13.31
CA ALA A 132 -30.66 0.37 13.83
C ALA A 132 -30.03 1.75 14.11
N ASP A 133 -28.69 1.84 14.13
CA ASP A 133 -27.94 3.09 14.35
C ASP A 133 -27.67 3.87 13.04
N ALA A 134 -28.15 3.39 11.89
CA ALA A 134 -27.87 3.99 10.58
C ALA A 134 -28.34 5.46 10.45
N ASP A 135 -29.40 5.85 11.16
CA ASP A 135 -29.96 7.21 11.10
C ASP A 135 -29.16 8.25 11.92
N LEU A 136 -28.24 7.81 12.79
CA LEU A 136 -27.37 8.70 13.58
C LEU A 136 -26.18 9.26 12.78
N TRP A 137 -25.81 8.62 11.67
CA TRP A 137 -24.79 9.09 10.73
C TRP A 137 -25.40 9.29 9.34
N GLY A 138 -25.65 10.55 8.99
CA GLY A 138 -26.25 10.96 7.71
C GLY A 138 -25.57 10.34 6.48
N PRO A 139 -26.29 10.27 5.34
CA PRO A 139 -26.10 9.28 4.28
C PRO A 139 -24.63 9.07 3.87
N ALA A 140 -24.18 7.83 4.05
CA ALA A 140 -22.78 7.42 3.94
C ALA A 140 -22.09 7.99 2.69
N VAL A 141 -21.20 8.97 2.90
CA VAL A 141 -20.62 9.76 1.81
C VAL A 141 -19.75 8.87 0.92
N SER A 142 -20.28 8.52 -0.25
CA SER A 142 -19.60 7.66 -1.23
C SER A 142 -18.50 8.44 -1.95
N TRP A 143 -17.36 8.58 -1.27
CA TRP A 143 -16.16 9.28 -1.70
C TRP A 143 -15.58 8.70 -3.01
N ARG A 144 -16.08 9.19 -4.15
CA ARG A 144 -15.63 8.77 -5.49
C ARG A 144 -14.13 8.94 -5.68
N THR A 145 -13.53 8.01 -6.42
CA THR A 145 -12.15 8.12 -6.93
C THR A 145 -12.12 9.12 -8.09
N GLU A 146 -11.12 10.01 -8.09
CA GLU A 146 -10.76 10.94 -9.16
C GLU A 146 -9.45 10.43 -9.77
N VAL A 147 -9.35 10.36 -11.11
CA VAL A 147 -8.19 9.78 -11.80
C VAL A 147 -7.59 10.79 -12.78
N THR A 148 -6.29 11.07 -12.63
CA THR A 148 -5.55 12.04 -13.46
C THR A 148 -4.44 11.34 -14.24
N ALA A 149 -4.32 11.62 -15.53
CA ALA A 149 -3.26 11.07 -16.37
C ALA A 149 -1.91 11.78 -16.15
N GLU A 150 -0.84 11.01 -15.93
CA GLU A 150 0.56 11.48 -15.93
C GLU A 150 1.29 10.97 -17.17
N TRP A 151 1.90 11.89 -17.94
CA TRP A 151 2.86 11.54 -18.98
C TRP A 151 4.26 11.38 -18.36
N ALA A 152 4.59 10.16 -17.95
CA ALA A 152 5.80 9.84 -17.21
C ALA A 152 7.06 10.03 -18.07
N LYS A 153 8.08 10.68 -17.50
CA LYS A 153 9.42 10.82 -18.11
C LYS A 153 10.33 9.61 -17.86
N SER A 154 10.09 8.89 -16.77
CA SER A 154 10.72 7.62 -16.39
C SER A 154 9.76 6.85 -15.49
N VAL A 155 9.85 5.52 -15.50
CA VAL A 155 8.99 4.59 -14.75
C VAL A 155 9.77 3.64 -13.86
N ILE A 156 11.05 3.35 -14.18
CA ILE A 156 11.90 2.47 -13.36
C ILE A 156 12.53 3.26 -12.21
N THR A 157 11.94 3.11 -11.02
CA THR A 157 12.42 3.70 -9.77
C THR A 157 13.54 2.84 -9.19
N ARG A 158 14.67 3.46 -8.85
CA ARG A 158 15.90 2.78 -8.39
C ARG A 158 16.20 3.15 -6.94
N ASN A 159 16.66 2.19 -6.14
CA ASN A 159 16.96 2.37 -4.73
C ASN A 159 18.32 1.74 -4.34
N ARG A 160 18.85 2.10 -3.16
CA ARG A 160 20.12 1.60 -2.59
C ARG A 160 19.96 1.19 -1.12
N SER A 161 18.81 0.62 -0.76
CA SER A 161 18.53 0.19 0.62
C SER A 161 18.99 -1.25 0.85
N PRO A 162 19.68 -1.56 1.96
CA PRO A 162 20.05 -2.92 2.32
C PRO A 162 18.87 -3.74 2.88
N ASP A 163 17.71 -3.12 3.15
CA ASP A 163 16.53 -3.79 3.70
C ASP A 163 15.63 -4.43 2.62
N LEU A 164 15.96 -4.21 1.34
CA LEU A 164 15.17 -4.67 0.20
C LEU A 164 16.01 -5.64 -0.65
N PRO A 165 15.50 -6.83 -1.00
CA PRO A 165 16.22 -7.78 -1.84
C PRO A 165 16.30 -7.36 -3.33
N PHE A 166 15.85 -6.15 -3.66
CA PHE A 166 15.75 -5.59 -5.01
C PHE A 166 16.21 -4.13 -5.07
N ASP A 167 16.83 -3.73 -6.18
CA ASP A 167 17.26 -2.36 -6.46
C ASP A 167 16.29 -1.60 -7.39
N GLN A 168 15.59 -2.28 -8.31
CA GLN A 168 14.67 -1.69 -9.28
C GLN A 168 13.19 -1.99 -8.97
N SER A 169 12.31 -1.02 -9.23
CA SER A 169 10.86 -1.18 -9.06
C SER A 169 10.04 -0.30 -10.01
N LEU A 170 8.79 -0.66 -10.25
CA LEU A 170 7.85 0.08 -11.10
C LEU A 170 6.49 0.20 -10.40
N ASN A 171 5.88 1.37 -10.56
CA ASN A 171 4.56 1.67 -10.01
C ASN A 171 3.75 2.39 -11.11
N PRO A 172 2.73 1.75 -11.71
CA PRO A 172 1.93 2.38 -12.79
C PRO A 172 1.09 3.56 -12.30
N TYR A 173 0.79 3.58 -11.00
CA TYR A 173 -0.02 4.61 -10.33
C TYR A 173 0.79 5.42 -9.30
N ARG A 174 0.21 6.53 -8.83
CA ARG A 174 0.49 7.16 -7.52
C ARG A 174 -0.82 7.28 -6.76
N GLY A 175 -0.77 7.19 -5.43
CA GLY A 175 -1.95 6.94 -4.60
C GLY A 175 -2.33 5.46 -4.63
N CYS A 176 -3.26 5.03 -3.78
CA CYS A 176 -3.77 3.67 -3.79
C CYS A 176 -5.19 3.57 -3.24
N GLU A 177 -6.15 3.21 -4.08
CA GLU A 177 -7.57 3.12 -3.72
C GLU A 177 -7.86 2.16 -2.56
N HIS A 178 -7.04 1.12 -2.36
CA HIS A 178 -7.18 0.18 -1.24
C HIS A 178 -7.26 0.88 0.14
N GLY A 179 -6.81 2.14 0.25
CA GLY A 179 -7.11 2.99 1.41
C GLY A 179 -6.53 2.48 2.72
N CYS A 180 -5.48 1.65 2.63
CA CYS A 180 -4.81 1.06 3.79
C CYS A 180 -4.39 2.18 4.75
N ILE A 181 -4.92 2.22 5.97
CA ILE A 181 -4.67 3.35 6.86
C ILE A 181 -3.19 3.50 7.18
N TYR A 182 -2.51 2.38 7.45
CA TYR A 182 -1.10 2.26 7.78
C TYR A 182 -0.13 2.49 6.60
N CYS A 183 -0.60 2.89 5.41
CA CYS A 183 0.19 2.85 4.20
C CYS A 183 1.37 3.84 4.23
N PHE A 184 2.59 3.32 4.40
CA PHE A 184 3.84 4.13 4.46
C PHE A 184 4.09 4.99 3.21
N ALA A 185 3.39 4.73 2.10
CA ALA A 185 3.47 5.52 0.87
C ALA A 185 2.55 6.76 0.87
N ARG A 186 1.70 6.95 1.87
CA ARG A 186 0.82 8.12 2.00
C ARG A 186 1.53 9.48 1.83
N PRO A 187 2.68 9.74 2.50
CA PRO A 187 3.48 10.96 2.29
C PRO A 187 4.00 11.17 0.86
N THR A 188 3.85 10.21 -0.07
CA THR A 188 4.20 10.45 -1.48
C THR A 188 3.25 11.42 -2.18
N HIS A 189 2.02 11.56 -1.69
CA HIS A 189 1.05 12.55 -2.19
C HIS A 189 1.40 13.99 -1.77
N SER A 190 2.08 14.17 -0.64
CA SER A 190 2.60 15.47 -0.20
C SER A 190 3.55 16.10 -1.23
N TYR A 191 4.23 15.30 -2.08
CA TYR A 191 5.04 15.81 -3.20
C TYR A 191 4.24 16.26 -4.43
N LEU A 192 2.95 15.96 -4.48
CA LEU A 192 2.01 16.37 -5.55
C LEU A 192 1.19 17.60 -5.14
N GLY A 193 1.37 18.12 -3.92
CA GLY A 193 0.47 19.12 -3.33
C GLY A 193 -0.89 18.55 -2.91
N LEU A 194 -0.97 17.23 -2.66
CA LEU A 194 -2.18 16.51 -2.31
C LEU A 194 -2.09 15.95 -0.87
N SER A 195 -3.23 15.80 -0.20
CA SER A 195 -3.29 15.26 1.16
C SER A 195 -2.80 13.80 1.22
N PRO A 196 -1.84 13.46 2.11
CA PRO A 196 -1.50 12.05 2.41
C PRO A 196 -2.65 11.29 3.10
N GLY A 197 -3.69 12.01 3.55
CA GLY A 197 -4.95 11.49 4.08
C GLY A 197 -5.91 11.03 2.97
N LEU A 198 -6.96 11.82 2.71
CA LEU A 198 -8.02 11.45 1.76
C LEU A 198 -7.56 11.44 0.30
N ASP A 199 -6.72 12.38 -0.14
CA ASP A 199 -6.32 12.43 -1.56
C ASP A 199 -5.44 11.22 -1.96
N PHE A 200 -4.64 10.65 -1.06
CA PHE A 200 -3.83 9.45 -1.37
C PHE A 200 -4.68 8.26 -1.86
N GLU A 201 -5.89 8.11 -1.33
CA GLU A 201 -6.80 7.02 -1.68
C GLU A 201 -7.89 7.44 -2.68
N ARG A 202 -8.17 8.74 -2.81
CA ARG A 202 -9.19 9.26 -3.75
C ARG A 202 -8.63 9.78 -5.06
N ARG A 203 -7.46 10.43 -5.07
CA ARG A 203 -6.87 11.08 -6.24
C ARG A 203 -5.72 10.25 -6.79
N ILE A 204 -6.03 9.38 -7.73
CA ILE A 204 -5.07 8.44 -8.31
C ILE A 204 -4.43 9.07 -9.54
N VAL A 205 -3.10 9.07 -9.58
CA VAL A 205 -2.35 9.52 -10.76
C VAL A 205 -1.93 8.31 -11.58
N ALA A 206 -2.53 8.12 -12.75
CA ALA A 206 -2.30 6.99 -13.64
C ALA A 206 -1.28 7.35 -14.74
N LYS A 207 -0.17 6.62 -14.84
CA LYS A 207 0.88 6.88 -15.84
C LYS A 207 0.47 6.29 -17.19
N THR A 208 -0.33 7.02 -17.96
CA THR A 208 -1.00 6.45 -19.15
C THR A 208 -0.03 5.94 -20.22
N ASN A 209 1.18 6.48 -20.27
CA ASN A 209 2.28 6.10 -21.16
C ASN A 209 3.32 5.13 -20.53
N VAL A 210 2.93 4.37 -19.49
CA VAL A 210 3.86 3.54 -18.71
C VAL A 210 4.62 2.51 -19.55
N ALA A 211 3.98 1.92 -20.57
CA ALA A 211 4.55 0.81 -21.35
C ALA A 211 5.54 1.31 -22.40
N GLU A 212 5.22 2.44 -23.05
CA GLU A 212 6.05 3.17 -24.00
C GLU A 212 7.29 3.75 -23.30
N CYS A 213 7.09 4.27 -22.09
CA CYS A 213 8.16 4.76 -21.23
C CYS A 213 9.07 3.62 -20.73
N LEU A 214 8.48 2.46 -20.36
CA LEU A 214 9.21 1.27 -19.96
C LEU A 214 10.03 0.69 -21.10
N ALA A 215 9.44 0.49 -22.28
CA ALA A 215 10.13 0.00 -23.48
C ALA A 215 11.39 0.83 -23.76
N ARG A 216 11.24 2.17 -23.84
CA ARG A 216 12.35 3.11 -24.04
C ARG A 216 13.42 3.05 -22.95
N GLU A 217 13.07 2.78 -21.69
CA GLU A 217 14.07 2.59 -20.62
C GLU A 217 14.81 1.25 -20.74
N LEU A 218 14.11 0.15 -21.06
CA LEU A 218 14.71 -1.19 -21.20
C LEU A 218 15.58 -1.33 -22.45
N ASP A 219 15.15 -0.72 -23.57
CA ASP A 219 15.84 -0.75 -24.86
C ASP A 219 17.08 0.17 -24.91
N SER A 220 17.35 0.92 -23.84
CA SER A 220 18.53 1.78 -23.76
C SER A 220 19.82 0.96 -23.66
N PRO A 221 20.88 1.22 -24.45
CA PRO A 221 22.17 0.51 -24.33
C PRO A 221 22.89 0.78 -22.99
N ARG A 222 22.41 1.79 -22.22
CA ARG A 222 22.86 2.08 -20.85
C ARG A 222 22.08 1.30 -19.78
N TYR A 223 20.96 0.67 -20.13
CA TYR A 223 20.19 -0.14 -19.21
C TYR A 223 20.98 -1.39 -18.78
N ARG A 224 20.74 -1.85 -17.56
CA ARG A 224 21.34 -3.07 -17.01
C ARG A 224 20.21 -3.87 -16.36
N PRO A 225 19.81 -5.01 -16.94
CA PRO A 225 18.74 -5.85 -16.40
C PRO A 225 18.99 -6.21 -14.94
N ARG A 226 17.95 -5.98 -14.13
CA ARG A 226 17.85 -6.40 -12.73
C ARG A 226 16.38 -6.75 -12.46
N PRO A 227 16.08 -7.75 -11.63
CA PRO A 227 14.71 -8.08 -11.21
C PRO A 227 13.94 -6.82 -10.78
N LEU A 228 12.79 -6.61 -11.41
CA LEU A 228 11.99 -5.39 -11.23
C LEU A 228 10.75 -5.70 -10.41
N VAL A 229 10.57 -5.01 -9.29
CA VAL A 229 9.41 -5.24 -8.40
C VAL A 229 8.27 -4.27 -8.72
N ILE A 230 7.11 -4.81 -9.04
CA ILE A 230 5.90 -4.08 -9.41
C ILE A 230 5.02 -3.91 -8.16
N GLY A 231 4.53 -2.69 -7.91
CA GLY A 231 3.60 -2.42 -6.79
C GLY A 231 4.28 -2.17 -5.43
N THR A 232 5.37 -1.40 -5.41
CA THR A 232 6.17 -1.16 -4.19
C THR A 232 5.72 0.03 -3.34
N VAL A 233 5.03 1.02 -3.93
CA VAL A 233 4.46 2.19 -3.22
C VAL A 233 3.01 2.51 -3.63
N THR A 234 2.45 1.75 -4.57
CA THR A 234 1.03 1.68 -4.90
C THR A 234 0.67 0.21 -5.08
N ASP A 235 -0.61 -0.14 -5.09
CA ASP A 235 -1.01 -1.47 -5.55
C ASP A 235 -1.25 -1.43 -7.07
N ALA A 236 -0.55 -2.28 -7.80
CA ALA A 236 -0.70 -2.37 -9.25
C ALA A 236 -2.11 -2.88 -9.65
N TYR A 237 -2.75 -3.67 -8.78
CA TYR A 237 -4.07 -4.29 -9.01
C TYR A 237 -5.18 -3.69 -8.13
N GLN A 238 -5.07 -2.40 -7.81
CA GLN A 238 -6.18 -1.63 -7.22
C GLN A 238 -7.37 -1.50 -8.22
N PRO A 239 -8.60 -1.22 -7.77
CA PRO A 239 -9.81 -1.26 -8.60
C PRO A 239 -9.71 -0.65 -10.01
N ILE A 240 -9.14 0.54 -10.18
CA ILE A 240 -9.00 1.21 -11.49
C ILE A 240 -8.14 0.45 -12.53
N GLU A 241 -7.31 -0.51 -12.11
CA GLU A 241 -6.56 -1.39 -13.03
C GLU A 241 -7.49 -2.28 -13.87
N ARG A 242 -8.74 -2.47 -13.45
CA ARG A 242 -9.77 -3.16 -14.24
C ARG A 242 -10.13 -2.40 -15.52
N GLU A 243 -10.09 -1.07 -15.47
CA GLU A 243 -10.47 -0.18 -16.58
C GLU A 243 -9.26 0.21 -17.42
N LEU A 244 -8.12 0.51 -16.78
CA LEU A 244 -6.96 1.11 -17.47
C LEU A 244 -5.94 0.11 -18.02
N GLY A 245 -5.90 -1.13 -17.51
CA GLY A 245 -5.00 -2.19 -17.98
C GLY A 245 -3.51 -1.82 -18.01
N LEU A 246 -3.07 -0.89 -17.15
CA LEU A 246 -1.72 -0.34 -17.19
C LEU A 246 -0.68 -1.36 -16.69
N THR A 247 -1.03 -2.15 -15.69
CA THR A 247 -0.18 -3.23 -15.19
C THR A 247 -0.06 -4.34 -16.22
N ARG A 248 -1.16 -4.68 -16.93
CA ARG A 248 -1.09 -5.65 -18.03
C ARG A 248 -0.13 -5.20 -19.13
N ARG A 249 -0.24 -3.96 -19.61
CA ARG A 249 0.67 -3.39 -20.63
C ARG A 249 2.14 -3.33 -20.17
N VAL A 250 2.39 -3.17 -18.86
CA VAL A 250 3.73 -3.33 -18.28
C VAL A 250 4.22 -4.78 -18.39
N LEU A 251 3.39 -5.75 -18.04
CA LEU A 251 3.74 -7.18 -18.13
C LEU A 251 4.02 -7.60 -19.57
N GLU A 252 3.18 -7.19 -20.54
CA GLU A 252 3.38 -7.45 -21.98
C GLU A 252 4.76 -6.93 -22.44
N GLY A 253 5.14 -5.71 -22.03
CA GLY A 253 6.45 -5.12 -22.34
C GLY A 253 7.65 -5.82 -21.69
N LEU A 254 7.45 -6.49 -20.54
CA LEU A 254 8.46 -7.29 -19.83
C LEU A 254 8.58 -8.71 -20.41
N VAL A 255 7.45 -9.36 -20.71
CA VAL A 255 7.37 -10.69 -21.35
C VAL A 255 8.05 -10.66 -22.72
N ALA A 256 7.77 -9.65 -23.54
CA ALA A 256 8.39 -9.47 -24.86
C ALA A 256 9.94 -9.35 -24.80
N ARG A 257 10.50 -8.98 -23.64
CA ARG A 257 11.94 -8.85 -23.38
C ARG A 257 12.49 -9.97 -22.49
N ARG A 258 11.66 -10.94 -22.10
CA ARG A 258 11.94 -11.99 -21.10
C ARG A 258 12.57 -11.42 -19.82
N HIS A 259 12.11 -10.25 -19.40
CA HIS A 259 12.70 -9.51 -18.30
C HIS A 259 12.15 -10.00 -16.94
N PRO A 260 12.99 -10.32 -15.94
CA PRO A 260 12.52 -10.82 -14.66
C PRO A 260 11.73 -9.76 -13.87
N PHE A 261 10.62 -10.16 -13.25
CA PHE A 261 9.79 -9.30 -12.40
C PHE A 261 9.14 -10.02 -11.22
N SER A 262 8.92 -9.30 -10.12
CA SER A 262 8.07 -9.76 -9.01
C SER A 262 6.90 -8.80 -8.81
N ILE A 263 5.71 -9.31 -8.50
CA ILE A 263 4.52 -8.48 -8.19
C ILE A 263 4.30 -8.46 -6.67
N ILE A 264 3.98 -7.30 -6.09
CA ILE A 264 3.44 -7.19 -4.72
C ILE A 264 2.02 -6.62 -4.80
N THR A 265 1.04 -7.29 -4.19
CA THR A 265 -0.37 -6.86 -4.28
C THR A 265 -1.27 -7.36 -3.14
N LYS A 266 -2.39 -6.67 -2.92
CA LYS A 266 -3.59 -7.09 -2.19
C LYS A 266 -4.80 -7.33 -3.11
N GLY A 267 -4.68 -6.95 -4.39
CA GLY A 267 -5.74 -6.99 -5.38
C GLY A 267 -5.83 -8.34 -6.08
N ALA A 268 -7.01 -8.96 -6.03
CA ALA A 268 -7.26 -10.24 -6.69
C ALA A 268 -7.26 -10.17 -8.24
N ALA A 269 -7.19 -8.97 -8.83
CA ALA A 269 -7.15 -8.78 -10.28
C ALA A 269 -5.85 -9.29 -10.93
N VAL A 270 -4.81 -9.63 -10.15
CA VAL A 270 -3.60 -10.31 -10.65
C VAL A 270 -3.89 -11.64 -11.34
N GLU A 271 -5.00 -12.30 -11.00
CA GLU A 271 -5.46 -13.53 -11.66
C GLU A 271 -5.84 -13.34 -13.13
N ARG A 272 -6.15 -12.09 -13.56
CA ARG A 272 -6.46 -11.75 -14.97
C ARG A 272 -5.26 -11.99 -15.88
N ASP A 273 -4.06 -11.66 -15.41
CA ASP A 273 -2.83 -11.63 -16.22
C ASP A 273 -1.98 -12.90 -16.01
N LEU A 274 -2.61 -14.00 -15.56
CA LEU A 274 -1.98 -15.30 -15.41
C LEU A 274 -1.41 -15.85 -16.73
N ASP A 275 -2.00 -15.48 -17.86
CA ASP A 275 -1.52 -15.79 -19.20
C ASP A 275 -0.13 -15.20 -19.51
N LEU A 276 0.23 -14.09 -18.85
CA LEU A 276 1.55 -13.46 -18.92
C LEU A 276 2.48 -13.92 -17.79
N ILE A 277 1.94 -14.11 -16.59
CA ILE A 277 2.71 -14.43 -15.38
C ILE A 277 3.17 -15.90 -15.38
N ALA A 278 2.31 -16.86 -15.69
CA ALA A 278 2.64 -18.29 -15.58
C ALA A 278 3.74 -18.74 -16.57
N PRO A 279 3.77 -18.31 -17.86
CA PRO A 279 4.87 -18.65 -18.76
C PRO A 279 6.22 -18.04 -18.37
N MET A 280 6.22 -16.90 -17.67
CA MET A 280 7.43 -16.31 -17.09
C MET A 280 7.86 -17.04 -15.81
N ALA A 281 6.90 -17.43 -14.96
CA ALA A 281 7.16 -18.22 -13.77
C ALA A 281 7.78 -19.59 -14.09
N ALA A 282 7.28 -20.27 -15.14
CA ALA A 282 7.85 -21.52 -15.65
C ALA A 282 9.31 -21.39 -16.14
N GLN A 283 9.75 -20.18 -16.49
CA GLN A 283 11.14 -19.86 -16.84
C GLN A 283 11.98 -19.39 -15.64
N GLY A 284 11.41 -19.32 -14.43
CA GLY A 284 12.06 -18.74 -13.24
C GLY A 284 12.20 -17.20 -13.29
N LEU A 285 11.37 -16.53 -14.11
CA LEU A 285 11.43 -15.09 -14.37
C LEU A 285 10.24 -14.30 -13.77
N ALA A 286 9.30 -14.95 -13.10
CA ALA A 286 8.22 -14.28 -12.37
C ALA A 286 7.89 -14.91 -11.02
N SER A 287 7.56 -14.05 -10.04
CA SER A 287 7.04 -14.44 -8.72
C SER A 287 5.99 -13.42 -8.22
N VAL A 288 5.07 -13.83 -7.34
CA VAL A 288 3.97 -12.97 -6.84
C VAL A 288 3.89 -13.03 -5.32
N TYR A 289 3.86 -11.86 -4.68
CA TYR A 289 3.69 -11.70 -3.24
C TYR A 289 2.32 -11.10 -2.93
N VAL A 290 1.47 -11.89 -2.28
CA VAL A 290 0.13 -11.46 -1.86
C VAL A 290 0.19 -10.99 -0.39
N THR A 291 -0.23 -9.76 -0.09
CA THR A 291 -0.28 -9.29 1.31
C THR A 291 -1.54 -9.79 2.02
N VAL A 292 -1.39 -10.65 3.01
CA VAL A 292 -2.45 -11.05 3.94
C VAL A 292 -2.05 -10.53 5.33
N THR A 293 -2.66 -9.44 5.76
CA THR A 293 -2.25 -8.73 6.99
C THR A 293 -2.82 -9.38 8.26
N SER A 294 -4.01 -9.98 8.16
CA SER A 294 -4.73 -10.72 9.20
C SER A 294 -5.81 -11.57 8.53
N LEU A 295 -6.31 -12.61 9.21
CA LEU A 295 -7.51 -13.35 8.82
C LEU A 295 -8.81 -12.69 9.32
N ASP A 296 -8.73 -11.78 10.30
CA ASP A 296 -9.91 -11.05 10.82
C ASP A 296 -10.50 -10.12 9.74
N GLY A 297 -11.64 -10.53 9.19
CA GLY A 297 -12.38 -9.75 8.19
C GLY A 297 -12.97 -8.44 8.71
N ALA A 298 -13.26 -8.31 10.00
CA ALA A 298 -13.77 -7.07 10.61
C ALA A 298 -12.65 -6.05 10.81
N LEU A 299 -11.49 -6.48 11.33
CA LEU A 299 -10.28 -5.64 11.39
C LEU A 299 -9.82 -5.22 10.00
N ILE A 300 -9.81 -6.12 9.01
CA ILE A 300 -9.36 -5.81 7.65
C ILE A 300 -10.30 -4.83 6.93
N ARG A 301 -11.62 -4.87 7.18
CA ARG A 301 -12.55 -3.81 6.71
C ARG A 301 -12.19 -2.43 7.28
N LYS A 302 -11.78 -2.34 8.55
CA LYS A 302 -11.34 -1.07 9.18
C LYS A 302 -9.97 -0.60 8.68
N LEU A 303 -9.00 -1.52 8.53
CA LEU A 303 -7.63 -1.20 8.11
C LEU A 303 -7.51 -0.91 6.60
N GLU A 304 -8.22 -1.65 5.75
CA GLU A 304 -7.98 -1.77 4.30
C GLU A 304 -9.31 -1.79 3.49
N PRO A 305 -10.18 -0.78 3.63
CA PRO A 305 -11.61 -0.86 3.32
C PRO A 305 -11.98 -1.19 1.87
N ARG A 306 -11.09 -0.95 0.90
CA ARG A 306 -11.31 -1.27 -0.53
C ARG A 306 -10.38 -2.36 -1.07
N ALA A 307 -9.58 -3.00 -0.22
CA ALA A 307 -8.77 -4.17 -0.60
C ALA A 307 -9.63 -5.44 -0.63
N ALA A 308 -9.15 -6.50 -1.30
CA ALA A 308 -9.84 -7.80 -1.28
C ALA A 308 -9.89 -8.38 0.16
N SER A 309 -10.93 -9.15 0.50
CA SER A 309 -11.02 -9.78 1.83
C SER A 309 -9.93 -10.86 2.03
N PRO A 310 -9.56 -11.22 3.28
CA PRO A 310 -8.52 -12.23 3.55
C PRO A 310 -8.80 -13.56 2.84
N ALA A 311 -10.05 -14.04 2.92
CA ALA A 311 -10.48 -15.24 2.20
C ALA A 311 -10.36 -15.12 0.67
N ARG A 312 -10.55 -13.93 0.08
CA ARG A 312 -10.34 -13.73 -1.36
C ARG A 312 -8.86 -13.73 -1.73
N ARG A 313 -7.98 -13.19 -0.87
CA ARG A 313 -6.51 -13.22 -1.06
C ARG A 313 -5.94 -14.62 -0.90
N LEU A 314 -6.42 -15.42 0.05
CA LEU A 314 -6.08 -16.85 0.16
C LEU A 314 -6.52 -17.62 -1.09
N ARG A 315 -7.69 -17.32 -1.67
CA ARG A 315 -8.06 -17.86 -2.99
C ARG A 315 -7.09 -17.40 -4.10
N THR A 316 -6.66 -16.14 -4.12
CA THR A 316 -5.64 -15.66 -5.08
C THR A 316 -4.32 -16.42 -4.97
N ILE A 317 -3.82 -16.66 -3.75
CA ILE A 317 -2.63 -17.50 -3.51
C ILE A 317 -2.84 -18.90 -4.11
N ARG A 318 -4.01 -19.51 -3.87
CA ARG A 318 -4.34 -20.84 -4.41
C ARG A 318 -4.45 -20.89 -5.93
N THR A 319 -5.08 -19.90 -6.57
CA THR A 319 -5.16 -19.81 -8.04
C THR A 319 -3.77 -19.64 -8.67
N LEU A 320 -2.94 -18.74 -8.12
CA LEU A 320 -1.58 -18.50 -8.62
C LEU A 320 -0.68 -19.73 -8.44
N ALA A 321 -0.71 -20.39 -7.28
CA ALA A 321 0.07 -21.60 -7.01
C ALA A 321 -0.37 -22.78 -7.88
N ALA A 322 -1.68 -22.95 -8.12
CA ALA A 322 -2.20 -23.97 -9.02
C ALA A 322 -1.78 -23.75 -10.49
N ALA A 323 -1.56 -22.50 -10.90
CA ALA A 323 -0.99 -22.13 -12.20
C ALA A 323 0.55 -22.25 -12.26
N GLY A 324 1.19 -22.82 -11.23
CA GLY A 324 2.65 -23.03 -11.18
C GLY A 324 3.47 -21.77 -10.88
N VAL A 325 2.84 -20.66 -10.46
CA VAL A 325 3.54 -19.42 -10.11
C VAL A 325 4.17 -19.55 -8.71
N PRO A 326 5.46 -19.18 -8.53
CA PRO A 326 6.03 -19.00 -7.20
C PRO A 326 5.29 -17.91 -6.42
N VAL A 327 4.51 -18.31 -5.41
CA VAL A 327 3.77 -17.39 -4.53
C VAL A 327 4.45 -17.25 -3.18
N GLY A 328 4.64 -16.01 -2.75
CA GLY A 328 4.95 -15.67 -1.37
C GLY A 328 3.82 -14.93 -0.67
N VAL A 329 3.81 -14.96 0.67
CA VAL A 329 2.89 -14.16 1.49
C VAL A 329 3.61 -13.01 2.19
N SER A 330 3.03 -11.82 2.17
CA SER A 330 3.47 -10.71 2.99
C SER A 330 2.51 -10.54 4.18
N VAL A 331 2.99 -10.76 5.40
CA VAL A 331 2.20 -10.62 6.64
C VAL A 331 2.49 -9.26 7.27
N ALA A 332 2.13 -8.20 6.55
CA ALA A 332 2.61 -6.85 6.81
C ALA A 332 1.50 -5.78 6.70
N PRO A 333 1.45 -4.81 7.64
CA PRO A 333 2.29 -4.67 8.82
C PRO A 333 1.87 -5.60 9.97
N GLN A 334 2.81 -5.93 10.84
CA GLN A 334 2.52 -6.36 12.22
C GLN A 334 2.20 -5.12 13.06
N ILE A 335 1.01 -5.09 13.66
CA ILE A 335 0.53 -4.02 14.54
C ILE A 335 0.17 -4.64 15.91
N PRO A 336 0.95 -4.36 16.98
CA PRO A 336 0.73 -4.97 18.29
C PRO A 336 -0.68 -4.76 18.82
N PHE A 337 -1.29 -5.80 19.40
CA PHE A 337 -2.64 -5.77 19.98
C PHE A 337 -3.78 -5.51 18.98
N LEU A 338 -3.52 -5.52 17.67
CA LEU A 338 -4.55 -5.50 16.61
C LEU A 338 -4.54 -6.79 15.78
N ASN A 339 -3.43 -7.12 15.10
CA ASN A 339 -3.29 -8.35 14.32
C ASN A 339 -2.19 -9.27 14.87
N ASP A 340 -2.47 -9.90 16.01
CA ASP A 340 -1.57 -10.87 16.63
C ASP A 340 -1.70 -12.30 16.03
N ASP A 341 -2.42 -12.49 14.91
CA ASP A 341 -2.76 -13.78 14.28
C ASP A 341 -1.77 -14.25 13.18
N MET A 342 -0.51 -13.83 13.29
CA MET A 342 0.53 -14.07 12.29
C MET A 342 0.73 -15.56 11.93
N GLU A 343 0.77 -16.46 12.92
CA GLU A 343 0.96 -17.89 12.68
C GLU A 343 -0.23 -18.53 11.96
N GLN A 344 -1.45 -18.07 12.22
CA GLN A 344 -2.67 -18.50 11.54
C GLN A 344 -2.68 -18.03 10.08
N VAL A 345 -2.27 -16.78 9.82
CA VAL A 345 -2.08 -16.27 8.45
C VAL A 345 -1.04 -17.11 7.70
N LEU A 346 0.12 -17.39 8.33
CA LEU A 346 1.19 -18.18 7.70
C LEU A 346 0.72 -19.62 7.39
N ALA A 347 -0.02 -20.25 8.30
CA ALA A 347 -0.58 -21.58 8.10
C ALA A 347 -1.58 -21.60 6.93
N ALA A 348 -2.56 -20.69 6.92
CA ALA A 348 -3.56 -20.58 5.86
C ALA A 348 -2.93 -20.23 4.50
N ALA A 349 -1.92 -19.36 4.47
CA ALA A 349 -1.18 -19.04 3.25
C ALA A 349 -0.36 -20.24 2.74
N ARG A 350 0.24 -21.03 3.64
CA ARG A 350 0.96 -22.26 3.29
C ARG A 350 0.02 -23.32 2.72
N GLU A 351 -1.15 -23.50 3.34
CA GLU A 351 -2.22 -24.41 2.88
C GLU A 351 -2.83 -23.95 1.54
N ALA A 352 -2.85 -22.65 1.27
CA ALA A 352 -3.18 -22.07 -0.03
C ALA A 352 -2.05 -22.25 -1.09
N GLY A 353 -0.85 -22.70 -0.71
CA GLY A 353 0.24 -23.01 -1.64
C GLY A 353 1.43 -22.03 -1.64
N ALA A 354 1.50 -21.08 -0.70
CA ALA A 354 2.68 -20.21 -0.58
C ALA A 354 3.96 -20.99 -0.27
N GLY A 355 5.07 -20.61 -0.90
CA GLY A 355 6.41 -21.18 -0.69
C GLY A 355 7.30 -20.32 0.20
N SER A 356 7.19 -18.99 0.10
CA SER A 356 7.92 -18.03 0.92
C SER A 356 7.01 -17.07 1.68
N ALA A 357 7.56 -16.42 2.70
CA ALA A 357 6.88 -15.47 3.55
C ALA A 357 7.81 -14.37 4.04
N PHE A 358 7.28 -13.17 4.28
CA PHE A 358 7.95 -12.12 5.04
C PHE A 358 6.95 -11.28 5.84
N TYR A 359 7.44 -10.58 6.87
CA TYR A 359 6.67 -9.59 7.63
C TYR A 359 7.44 -8.27 7.68
N THR A 360 6.75 -7.17 8.01
CA THR A 360 7.37 -5.93 8.48
C THR A 360 6.53 -5.36 9.63
N VAL A 361 7.16 -4.65 10.57
CA VAL A 361 6.47 -3.95 11.66
C VAL A 361 5.90 -2.62 11.16
N LEU A 362 4.77 -2.19 11.71
CA LEU A 362 4.11 -0.90 11.42
C LEU A 362 5.12 0.27 11.35
N ARG A 363 5.06 1.04 10.26
CA ARG A 363 5.88 2.23 10.01
C ARG A 363 4.96 3.44 9.84
N LEU A 364 5.22 4.50 10.61
CA LEU A 364 4.44 5.74 10.60
C LEU A 364 5.34 6.93 10.22
N PRO A 365 5.89 7.01 8.99
CA PRO A 365 6.65 8.17 8.55
C PRO A 365 5.77 9.43 8.45
N TRP A 366 6.27 10.54 8.98
CA TRP A 366 5.71 11.88 8.83
C TRP A 366 4.23 11.95 9.26
N GLU A 367 3.36 12.54 8.43
CA GLU A 367 1.94 12.80 8.72
C GLU A 367 1.11 11.51 8.88
N LEU A 368 1.71 10.34 8.64
CA LEU A 368 1.06 9.05 8.86
C LEU A 368 0.90 8.71 10.34
N VAL A 369 1.67 9.34 11.24
CA VAL A 369 1.48 9.22 12.69
C VAL A 369 0.07 9.66 13.07
N ASP A 370 -0.29 10.89 12.71
CA ASP A 370 -1.54 11.55 13.09
C ASP A 370 -2.75 10.81 12.45
N VAL A 371 -2.65 10.56 11.14
CA VAL A 371 -3.64 9.79 10.36
C VAL A 371 -3.93 8.41 10.98
N PHE A 372 -2.92 7.74 11.54
CA PHE A 372 -3.09 6.44 12.19
C PHE A 372 -3.62 6.57 13.61
N GLN A 373 -3.18 7.56 14.40
CA GLN A 373 -3.67 7.79 15.76
C GLN A 373 -5.17 8.12 15.77
N ASP A 374 -5.65 8.97 14.87
CA ASP A 374 -7.07 9.33 14.81
C ASP A 374 -7.96 8.16 14.37
N TRP A 375 -7.52 7.36 13.38
CA TRP A 375 -8.18 6.10 13.04
C TRP A 375 -8.25 5.13 14.22
N LEU A 376 -7.17 5.07 15.01
CA LEU A 376 -7.04 4.19 16.15
C LEU A 376 -7.95 4.61 17.32
N HIS A 377 -8.05 5.91 17.60
CA HIS A 377 -9.03 6.47 18.54
C HIS A 377 -10.47 6.26 18.05
N ALA A 378 -10.75 6.48 16.76
CA ALA A 378 -12.09 6.36 16.18
C ALA A 378 -12.63 4.91 16.10
N HIS A 379 -11.75 3.90 16.16
CA HIS A 379 -12.16 2.50 15.98
C HIS A 379 -11.81 1.55 17.13
N PHE A 380 -10.83 1.91 17.97
CA PHE A 380 -10.29 1.08 19.05
C PHE A 380 -9.78 1.93 20.24
N PRO A 381 -10.59 2.86 20.80
CA PRO A 381 -10.14 3.83 21.80
C PRO A 381 -9.47 3.17 23.02
N ASP A 382 -10.05 2.10 23.56
CA ASP A 382 -9.55 1.37 24.73
C ASP A 382 -8.18 0.72 24.51
N ARG A 383 -7.80 0.51 23.25
CA ARG A 383 -6.48 -0.02 22.86
C ARG A 383 -5.51 1.07 22.42
N ALA A 384 -5.97 2.28 22.11
CA ALA A 384 -5.18 3.28 21.37
C ALA A 384 -3.85 3.64 22.06
N ALA A 385 -3.89 4.05 23.32
CA ALA A 385 -2.69 4.38 24.09
C ALA A 385 -1.71 3.18 24.20
N ARG A 386 -2.24 1.98 24.42
CA ARG A 386 -1.45 0.74 24.56
C ARG A 386 -0.79 0.30 23.26
N VAL A 387 -1.48 0.45 22.12
CA VAL A 387 -0.94 0.20 20.78
C VAL A 387 0.18 1.20 20.48
N MET A 388 -0.06 2.50 20.68
CA MET A 388 0.94 3.54 20.39
C MET A 388 2.17 3.45 21.29
N ALA A 389 2.03 3.13 22.57
CA ALA A 389 3.17 2.86 23.46
C ALA A 389 4.04 1.69 22.94
N ARG A 390 3.43 0.58 22.49
CA ARG A 390 4.20 -0.55 21.94
C ARG A 390 4.82 -0.24 20.57
N VAL A 391 4.20 0.64 19.77
CA VAL A 391 4.82 1.21 18.57
C VAL A 391 6.05 2.05 18.93
N GLN A 392 6.01 2.84 20.01
CA GLN A 392 7.17 3.59 20.50
C GLN A 392 8.31 2.68 20.98
N ASP A 393 8.02 1.61 21.73
CA ASP A 393 9.02 0.62 22.15
C ASP A 393 9.78 0.03 20.94
N LEU A 394 9.02 -0.41 19.93
CA LEU A 394 9.52 -0.99 18.67
C LEU A 394 10.39 -0.03 17.84
N ARG A 395 10.47 1.24 18.22
CA ARG A 395 11.19 2.32 17.55
C ARG A 395 12.21 3.02 18.47
N GLY A 396 12.34 2.57 19.72
CA GLY A 396 13.22 3.17 20.73
C GLY A 396 12.73 4.52 21.23
N GLY A 397 11.48 4.60 21.70
CA GLY A 397 10.85 5.79 22.28
C GLY A 397 10.30 6.80 21.27
N ARG A 398 10.57 6.64 19.97
CA ARG A 398 10.05 7.49 18.89
C ARG A 398 8.79 6.90 18.27
N LEU A 399 7.95 7.72 17.63
CA LEU A 399 6.78 7.22 16.89
C LEU A 399 7.13 6.55 15.54
N ASN A 400 8.35 6.77 15.04
CA ASN A 400 8.87 6.18 13.81
C ASN A 400 10.40 6.00 13.85
N ASP A 401 10.95 5.22 12.91
CA ASP A 401 12.38 5.08 12.69
C ASP A 401 12.66 5.03 11.17
N ALA A 402 13.64 5.81 10.72
CA ALA A 402 14.06 5.88 9.32
C ALA A 402 15.33 5.06 9.03
N ARG A 403 16.05 4.59 10.06
CA ARG A 403 17.31 3.86 9.92
C ARG A 403 17.11 2.50 9.25
N PHE A 404 18.09 2.09 8.45
CA PHE A 404 18.13 0.75 7.85
C PHE A 404 18.27 -0.34 8.93
N GLY A 405 17.80 -1.55 8.62
CA GLY A 405 17.52 -2.62 9.58
C GLY A 405 16.27 -2.34 10.41
N SER A 406 16.39 -1.47 11.41
CA SER A 406 15.37 -1.24 12.44
C SER A 406 14.03 -0.76 11.88
N ARG A 407 13.99 0.07 10.83
CA ARG A 407 12.71 0.58 10.29
C ARG A 407 11.73 -0.51 9.84
N MET A 408 12.21 -1.67 9.37
CA MET A 408 11.33 -2.78 8.94
C MET A 408 11.07 -3.80 10.04
N GLN A 409 12.06 -4.12 10.88
CA GLN A 409 11.99 -5.18 11.88
C GLN A 409 11.53 -4.70 13.26
N GLY A 410 11.71 -3.42 13.56
CA GLY A 410 11.62 -2.88 14.92
C GLY A 410 12.94 -2.99 15.68
N GLN A 411 12.91 -2.77 16.99
CA GLN A 411 13.99 -3.07 17.93
C GLN A 411 13.44 -3.42 19.32
N GLY A 412 14.24 -4.13 20.12
CA GLY A 412 13.89 -4.53 21.50
C GLY A 412 12.94 -5.73 21.58
N LEU A 413 12.61 -6.13 22.82
CA LEU A 413 12.01 -7.43 23.14
C LEU A 413 10.75 -7.81 22.33
N TRP A 414 9.94 -6.83 21.90
CA TRP A 414 8.75 -7.12 21.07
C TRP A 414 9.12 -7.40 19.60
N ALA A 415 10.17 -6.75 19.06
CA ALA A 415 10.70 -7.08 17.74
C ALA A 415 11.35 -8.48 17.77
N ASP A 416 12.09 -8.79 18.83
CA ASP A 416 12.71 -10.11 19.04
C ASP A 416 11.64 -11.20 19.15
N LEU A 417 10.55 -10.95 19.89
CA LEU A 417 9.40 -11.86 19.99
C LEU A 417 8.72 -12.09 18.63
N LEU A 418 8.47 -11.03 17.86
CA LEU A 418 7.89 -11.16 16.51
C LEU A 418 8.81 -11.94 15.57
N ALA A 419 10.12 -11.67 15.59
CA ALA A 419 11.11 -12.39 14.80
C ALA A 419 11.18 -13.88 15.18
N GLN A 420 11.16 -14.20 16.47
CA GLN A 420 11.16 -15.58 16.97
C GLN A 420 9.87 -16.33 16.59
N ARG A 421 8.69 -15.70 16.77
CA ARG A 421 7.38 -16.24 16.36
C ARG A 421 7.37 -16.56 14.86
N PHE A 422 7.70 -15.55 14.04
CA PHE A 422 7.74 -15.67 12.58
C PHE A 422 8.72 -16.78 12.12
N ALA A 423 9.96 -16.75 12.61
CA ALA A 423 10.98 -17.71 12.19
C ALA A 423 10.65 -19.14 12.66
N ARG A 424 10.02 -19.31 13.83
CA ARG A 424 9.52 -20.59 14.31
C ARG A 424 8.40 -21.11 13.40
N ALA A 425 7.39 -20.28 13.12
CA ALA A 425 6.25 -20.66 12.28
C ALA A 425 6.70 -21.04 10.86
N CYS A 426 7.57 -20.24 10.22
CA CYS A 426 8.09 -20.55 8.90
C CYS A 426 8.85 -21.90 8.87
N ARG A 427 9.68 -22.20 9.87
CA ARG A 427 10.34 -23.52 9.99
C ARG A 427 9.34 -24.66 10.17
N GLN A 428 8.30 -24.49 11.00
CA GLN A 428 7.29 -25.53 11.24
C GLN A 428 6.39 -25.78 10.01
N LEU A 429 6.11 -24.75 9.22
CA LEU A 429 5.25 -24.81 8.03
C LEU A 429 6.02 -25.15 6.73
N GLY A 430 7.36 -25.19 6.80
CA GLY A 430 8.22 -25.38 5.64
C GLY A 430 8.19 -24.21 4.64
N LEU A 431 7.95 -22.99 5.12
CA LEU A 431 8.10 -21.75 4.36
C LEU A 431 9.58 -21.30 4.36
N ASN A 432 10.00 -20.56 3.33
CA ASN A 432 11.38 -20.04 3.19
C ASN A 432 12.47 -21.14 3.17
N GLN A 433 12.19 -22.30 2.56
CA GLN A 433 13.20 -23.33 2.30
C GLN A 433 14.23 -22.92 1.22
N ARG A 434 13.89 -21.92 0.40
CA ARG A 434 14.81 -21.12 -0.42
C ARG A 434 14.88 -19.72 0.19
N ALA A 435 15.96 -18.98 -0.02
CA ALA A 435 16.02 -17.62 0.49
C ALA A 435 14.98 -16.75 -0.23
N GLN A 436 14.31 -15.85 0.51
CA GLN A 436 13.46 -14.83 -0.11
C GLN A 436 14.24 -13.99 -1.13
N GLU A 437 15.54 -13.84 -0.92
CA GLU A 437 16.43 -13.22 -1.89
C GLU A 437 16.46 -13.98 -3.22
N ASP A 438 16.38 -15.31 -3.26
CA ASP A 438 16.39 -16.08 -4.50
C ASP A 438 15.05 -15.96 -5.25
N ASP A 439 13.93 -16.03 -4.52
CA ASP A 439 12.55 -15.87 -5.04
C ASP A 439 12.30 -14.46 -5.64
N MET A 440 13.02 -13.44 -5.15
CA MET A 440 12.94 -12.06 -5.66
C MET A 440 14.12 -11.66 -6.58
N ARG A 441 15.26 -12.35 -6.51
CA ARG A 441 16.38 -12.18 -7.47
C ARG A 441 16.15 -12.96 -8.77
N LEU A 442 15.21 -13.91 -8.79
CA LEU A 442 14.76 -14.63 -10.00
C LEU A 442 15.97 -15.17 -10.79
N THR A 443 16.74 -16.02 -10.11
CA THR A 443 18.13 -16.39 -10.44
C THR A 443 18.32 -17.19 -11.73
N ALA A 444 17.26 -17.37 -12.53
CA ALA A 444 17.29 -18.03 -13.83
C ALA A 444 17.96 -17.20 -14.96
N TRP A 445 18.34 -15.94 -14.72
CA TRP A 445 19.13 -15.17 -15.69
C TRP A 445 20.61 -15.58 -15.66
N PRO A 446 21.17 -16.20 -16.72
CA PRO A 446 22.53 -16.73 -16.68
C PRO A 446 23.58 -15.63 -16.65
N ALA A 447 24.32 -15.53 -15.53
CA ALA A 447 25.43 -14.60 -15.35
C ALA A 447 26.73 -15.05 -16.07
N ARG A 448 26.61 -15.46 -17.35
CA ARG A 448 27.68 -15.63 -18.36
C ARG A 448 27.04 -16.00 -19.71
N GLY A 449 27.29 -15.18 -20.73
CA GLY A 449 26.82 -15.41 -22.09
C GLY A 449 26.67 -14.10 -22.85
N VAL A 450 27.66 -13.77 -23.69
CA VAL A 450 27.51 -12.69 -24.68
C VAL A 450 26.56 -13.21 -25.76
N PHE A 451 25.35 -12.67 -25.83
CA PHE A 451 24.39 -13.05 -26.85
C PHE A 451 24.78 -12.41 -28.18
N THR A 452 25.43 -13.19 -29.05
CA THR A 452 25.47 -12.87 -30.48
C THR A 452 24.06 -13.01 -31.06
N PRO A 453 23.61 -12.12 -31.97
CA PRO A 453 22.34 -12.30 -32.66
C PRO A 453 22.34 -13.65 -33.39
N ARG A 454 21.25 -14.43 -33.27
CA ARG A 454 21.04 -15.60 -34.13
C ARG A 454 20.79 -15.11 -35.56
N GLY A 455 21.55 -15.63 -36.51
CA GLY A 455 21.20 -15.56 -37.92
C GLY A 455 19.98 -16.42 -38.25
N GLU A 456 19.34 -16.16 -39.37
CA GLU A 456 18.23 -16.94 -39.89
C GLU A 456 18.72 -18.35 -40.29
N GLY A 457 18.06 -19.42 -39.82
CA GLY A 457 18.39 -20.79 -40.21
C GLY A 457 17.94 -21.91 -39.26
N ASP A 458 17.88 -21.67 -37.95
CA ASP A 458 17.53 -22.71 -36.95
C ASP A 458 16.02 -23.03 -36.93
N VAL A 459 15.61 -24.03 -37.70
CA VAL A 459 14.27 -24.66 -37.58
C VAL A 459 14.22 -25.54 -36.32
N PRO A 460 13.17 -25.45 -35.46
CA PRO A 460 13.05 -26.31 -34.28
C PRO A 460 12.96 -27.80 -34.65
N ARG A 461 13.75 -28.65 -33.98
CA ARG A 461 13.57 -30.10 -34.03
C ARG A 461 12.36 -30.52 -33.21
N GLU A 462 11.65 -31.54 -33.71
CA GLU A 462 10.42 -32.07 -33.10
C GLU A 462 10.66 -32.67 -31.71
N VAL A 463 9.60 -32.62 -30.88
CA VAL A 463 9.57 -33.23 -29.54
C VAL A 463 9.18 -34.71 -29.67
N PRO A 464 9.97 -35.66 -29.16
CA PRO A 464 9.64 -37.09 -29.27
C PRO A 464 8.44 -37.48 -28.40
N SER A 465 7.51 -38.24 -28.98
CA SER A 465 6.30 -38.71 -28.31
C SER A 465 6.59 -39.70 -27.16
N PRO A 466 5.77 -39.72 -26.08
CA PRO A 466 5.95 -40.64 -24.97
C PRO A 466 5.70 -42.10 -25.37
N ARG A 467 6.50 -43.02 -24.84
CA ARG A 467 6.32 -44.47 -25.03
C ARG A 467 5.20 -45.01 -24.14
N PRO A 468 4.41 -46.00 -24.59
CA PRO A 468 3.42 -46.67 -23.75
C PRO A 468 4.07 -47.50 -22.64
N ALA A 469 3.38 -47.64 -21.52
CA ALA A 469 3.87 -48.40 -20.36
C ALA A 469 3.78 -49.93 -20.59
N GLN A 470 4.73 -50.68 -20.01
CA GLN A 470 4.69 -52.14 -20.00
C GLN A 470 3.84 -52.67 -18.81
N PRO A 471 3.14 -53.81 -18.97
CA PRO A 471 2.41 -54.44 -17.89
C PRO A 471 3.35 -55.12 -16.86
N PRO A 472 2.93 -55.27 -15.59
CA PRO A 472 3.77 -55.85 -14.54
C PRO A 472 3.96 -57.36 -14.72
N GLN A 473 5.17 -57.85 -14.45
CA GLN A 473 5.47 -59.28 -14.40
C GLN A 473 5.06 -59.92 -13.06
N PRO A 474 4.66 -61.21 -13.04
CA PRO A 474 4.29 -61.90 -11.81
C PRO A 474 5.52 -62.19 -10.94
N ARG A 475 5.39 -62.00 -9.62
CA ARG A 475 6.43 -62.38 -8.66
C ARG A 475 6.43 -63.88 -8.44
N GLN A 476 7.51 -64.57 -8.80
CA GLN A 476 7.82 -65.89 -8.24
C GLN A 476 8.38 -65.73 -6.82
N GLY A 477 8.12 -66.70 -5.95
CA GLY A 477 8.53 -66.67 -4.54
C GLY A 477 9.53 -67.77 -4.18
N SER A 478 10.42 -67.43 -3.24
CA SER A 478 11.26 -68.32 -2.43
C SER A 478 11.51 -67.53 -1.14
N LEU A 479 11.08 -67.98 0.04
CA LEU A 479 11.80 -69.00 0.84
C LEU A 479 13.28 -68.64 0.98
N PHE A 480 13.63 -67.79 1.95
CA PHE A 480 14.00 -68.25 3.30
C PHE A 480 13.63 -67.19 4.36
#